data_AF-A0A942Q7R4-F1
#
_entry.id   AF-A0A942Q7R4-F1
#
_cell.length_a   1.000
_cell.length_b   1.000
_cell.length_c   1.000
_cell.angle_alpha   90.00
_cell.angle_beta   90.00
_cell.angle_gamma   90.00
#
_symmetry.space_group_name_H-M   'P 1'
#
loop_
_entity.id
_entity.type
_entity.pdbx_description
1 polymer ?
#
loop_
_entity_poly.entity_id
_entity_poly.type
_entity_poly.pdbx_seq_one_letter_code
_entity_poly.pdbx_strand_id
1 'polypeptide(L)' 'MQVATGTVINGKIVLEGVSLTEGALVTVVTRGADESFLLTEAQENELLAAMAEIERGEYASLEDLLQSIPDCN' A
#
# COMPACT_ATOMS: atom_id res chain seq x y z
N MET A 1 14.11 1.89 4.27
CA MET A 1 12.88 1.38 4.89
C MET A 1 12.55 0.06 4.22
N GLN A 2 12.35 -1.03 4.97
CA GLN A 2 12.03 -2.35 4.40
C GLN A 2 10.60 -2.71 4.81
N VAL A 3 9.81 -3.23 3.86
CA VAL A 3 8.48 -3.78 4.14
C VAL A 3 8.59 -5.30 3.99
N ALA A 4 8.27 -6.02 5.06
CA ALA A 4 8.22 -7.48 5.07
C ALA A 4 6.82 -7.92 5.51
N THR A 5 6.28 -8.94 4.84
CA THR A 5 4.98 -9.52 5.19
C THR A 5 5.20 -10.72 6.10
N GLY A 6 4.43 -10.79 7.17
CA GLY A 6 4.44 -11.91 8.10
C GLY A 6 3.05 -12.27 8.57
N THR A 7 2.91 -13.46 9.12
CA THR A 7 1.66 -13.95 9.68
C THR A 7 1.73 -13.96 11.21
N VAL A 8 0.64 -13.58 11.87
CA VAL A 8 0.55 -13.66 13.32
C VAL A 8 0.21 -15.09 13.74
N ILE A 9 1.11 -15.76 14.47
CA ILE A 9 0.92 -17.09 15.05
C ILE A 9 1.16 -16.99 16.55
N ASN A 10 0.16 -17.36 17.37
CA ASN A 10 0.21 -17.28 18.84
C ASN A 10 0.63 -15.88 19.37
N GLY A 11 0.13 -14.82 18.74
CA GLY A 11 0.45 -13.44 19.12
C GLY A 11 1.86 -12.98 18.72
N LYS A 12 2.60 -13.77 17.93
CA LYS A 12 3.93 -13.42 17.41
C LYS A 12 3.87 -13.26 15.89
N ILE A 13 4.55 -12.25 15.36
CA ILE A 13 4.69 -12.06 13.92
C ILE A 13 5.82 -12.98 13.44
N VAL A 14 5.49 -13.91 12.55
CA VAL A 14 6.44 -14.81 11.90
C VAL A 14 6.69 -14.27 10.49
N LEU A 15 7.94 -13.87 10.23
CA LEU A 15 8.40 -13.43 8.91
C LEU A 15 9.00 -14.62 8.17
N GLU A 16 8.59 -14.84 6.93
CA GLU A 16 9.20 -15.85 6.06
C GLU A 16 10.26 -15.20 5.17
N GLY A 17 11.46 -15.77 5.14
CA GLY A 17 12.53 -15.36 4.23
C GLY A 17 13.26 -14.05 4.57
N VAL A 18 12.91 -13.37 5.67
CA VAL A 18 13.56 -12.13 6.11
C VAL A 18 14.02 -12.25 7.56
N SER A 19 15.32 -12.08 7.79
CA SER A 19 15.91 -11.95 9.12
C SER A 19 16.08 -10.48 9.49
N LEU A 20 15.49 -10.06 10.60
CA LEU A 20 15.72 -8.74 11.17
C LEU A 20 16.88 -8.79 12.17
N THR A 21 17.70 -7.74 12.20
CA THR A 21 18.82 -7.63 13.14
C THR A 21 18.31 -7.54 14.57
N GLU A 22 18.98 -8.21 15.50
CA GLU A 22 18.69 -8.11 16.92
C GLU A 22 18.76 -6.64 17.40
N GLY A 23 17.79 -6.22 18.21
CA GLY A 23 17.69 -4.85 18.71
C GLY A 23 17.09 -3.84 17.72
N ALA A 24 16.65 -4.26 16.53
CA ALA A 24 16.00 -3.37 15.59
C ALA A 24 14.63 -2.86 16.11
N LEU A 25 14.42 -1.54 16.02
CA LEU A 25 13.12 -0.92 16.25
C LEU A 25 12.22 -1.19 15.04
N VAL A 26 11.09 -1.86 15.26
CA VAL A 26 10.14 -2.22 14.19
C VAL A 26 8.82 -1.50 14.39
N THR A 27 8.23 -1.06 13.28
CA THR A 27 6.85 -0.55 13.23
C THR A 27 5.97 -1.62 12.60
N VAL A 28 4.91 -2.04 13.31
CA VAL A 28 3.95 -3.02 12.81
C VAL A 28 2.76 -2.27 12.20
N VAL A 29 2.53 -2.49 10.91
CA VAL A 29 1.34 -1.98 10.21
C VAL A 29 0.38 -3.16 10.01
N THR A 30 -0.67 -3.20 10.81
CA THR A 30 -1.78 -4.12 10.60
C THR A 30 -2.75 -3.48 9.61
N ARG A 31 -3.23 -4.25 8.62
CA ARG A 31 -4.51 -3.88 7.99
C ARG A 31 -5.53 -3.87 9.14
N GLY A 32 -6.32 -2.80 9.25
CA GLY A 32 -7.47 -2.83 10.16
C GLY A 32 -8.28 -4.10 9.91
N ALA A 33 -9.17 -4.47 10.84
CA ALA A 33 -10.20 -5.46 10.53
C ALA A 33 -10.86 -5.09 9.18
N ASP A 34 -11.62 -6.01 8.57
CA ASP A 34 -12.42 -5.75 7.35
C ASP A 34 -13.51 -4.68 7.61
N GLU A 35 -13.13 -3.52 8.12
CA GLU A 35 -13.90 -2.30 8.22
C GLU A 35 -14.10 -1.86 6.78
N SER A 36 -15.30 -2.14 6.29
CA SER A 36 -15.80 -1.54 5.08
C SER A 36 -15.74 -0.03 5.25
N PHE A 37 -14.90 0.63 4.45
CA PHE A 37 -14.96 2.07 4.30
C PHE A 37 -16.23 2.42 3.52
N LEU A 38 -17.09 3.22 4.15
CA LEU A 38 -18.28 3.75 3.50
C LEU A 38 -17.86 4.93 2.62
N LEU A 39 -18.21 4.87 1.34
CA LEU A 39 -18.04 5.99 0.43
C LEU A 39 -19.28 6.87 0.49
N THR A 40 -19.07 8.18 0.43
CA THR A 40 -20.12 9.11 0.01
C THR A 40 -20.41 8.92 -1.48
N GLU A 41 -21.58 9.33 -1.97
CA GLU A 41 -21.91 9.26 -3.40
C GLU A 41 -20.86 9.97 -4.27
N ALA A 42 -20.30 11.08 -3.80
CA ALA A 42 -19.24 11.80 -4.51
C ALA A 42 -17.97 10.96 -4.66
N GLN A 43 -17.55 10.27 -3.59
CA GLN A 43 -16.37 9.40 -3.59
C GLN A 43 -16.58 8.13 -4.43
N GLU A 44 -17.80 7.57 -4.41
CA GLU A 44 -18.14 6.44 -5.27
C GLU A 44 -18.06 6.83 -6.76
N ASN A 45 -18.61 8.00 -7.12
CA ASN A 45 -18.52 8.51 -8.49
C ASN A 45 -17.07 8.78 -8.92
N GLU A 46 -16.24 9.33 -8.03
CA GLU A 46 -14.81 9.53 -8.26
C GLU A 46 -14.07 8.19 -8.50
N LEU A 47 -14.36 7.18 -7.67
CA LEU A 47 -13.77 5.86 -7.81
C LEU A 47 -14.17 5.19 -9.15
N LEU A 48 -15.44 5.27 -9.52
CA LEU A 48 -15.94 4.73 -10.80
C LEU A 48 -15.30 5.43 -12.00
N ALA A 49 -15.10 6.74 -11.92
CA ALA A 49 -14.39 7.50 -12.95
C ALA A 49 -12.93 7.02 -13.10
N ALA A 50 -12.21 6.89 -11.98
CA ALA A 50 -10.83 6.41 -11.98
C ALA A 50 -10.70 4.98 -12.52
N MET A 51 -11.65 4.09 -12.21
CA MET A 51 -11.69 2.75 -12.79
C MET A 51 -11.85 2.78 -14.31
N ALA A 52 -12.74 3.63 -14.82
CA ALA A 52 -12.95 3.79 -16.25
C ALA A 52 -11.72 4.41 -16.96
N GLU A 53 -10.99 5.31 -16.30
CA GLU A 53 -9.71 5.84 -16.79
C GLU A 53 -8.66 4.73 -16.95
N ILE A 54 -8.51 3.87 -15.94
CA ILE A 54 -7.59 2.73 -15.99
C ILE A 54 -7.94 1.78 -17.15
N GLU A 55 -9.22 1.48 -17.35
CA GLU A 55 -9.70 0.64 -18.46
C GLU A 55 -9.40 1.26 -19.84
N ARG A 56 -9.42 2.59 -19.95
CA ARG A 56 -9.01 3.32 -21.16
C ARG A 56 -7.49 3.44 -21.34
N GLY A 57 -6.70 2.97 -20.36
CA GLY A 57 -5.25 3.11 -20.35
C GLY A 57 -4.75 4.47 -19.89
N GLU A 58 -5.62 5.27 -19.26
CA GLU A 58 -5.31 6.59 -18.71
C GLU A 58 -4.72 6.43 -17.29
N TYR A 59 -3.59 5.72 -17.18
CA TYR A 59 -2.85 5.55 -15.92
C TYR A 59 -1.34 5.73 -16.15
N ALA A 60 -0.61 6.01 -15.08
CA ALA A 60 0.86 6.02 -15.09
C ALA A 60 1.39 4.85 -14.26
N SER A 61 2.46 4.20 -14.73
CA SER A 61 3.21 3.26 -13.89
C SER A 61 3.99 4.03 -12.81
N LEU A 62 4.49 3.30 -11.81
CA LEU A 62 5.35 3.91 -10.79
C LEU A 62 6.62 4.49 -11.43
N GLU A 63 7.18 3.80 -12.40
CA GLU A 63 8.36 4.22 -13.14
C GLU A 63 8.10 5.52 -13.93
N ASP A 64 6.97 5.60 -14.65
CA ASP A 64 6.59 6.80 -15.40
C ASP A 64 6.38 8.00 -14.45
N LEU A 65 5.73 7.75 -13.31
CA LEU A 65 5.51 8.78 -12.29
C LEU A 65 6.84 9.30 -11.74
N LEU A 66 7.76 8.42 -11.36
CA LEU A 66 9.06 8.82 -10.82
C LEU A 66 9.89 9.63 -11.82
N GLN A 67 9.76 9.36 -13.12
CA GLN A 67 10.40 10.15 -14.17
C GLN A 67 9.78 11.54 -14.35
N SER A 68 8.49 11.70 -14.03
CA SER A 68 7.76 12.97 -14.16
C SER A 68 7.97 13.93 -12.98
N ILE A 69 8.41 13.40 -11.83
CA ILE A 69 8.67 14.21 -10.64
C ILE A 69 10.02 14.92 -10.84
N PRO A 70 10.07 16.27 -10.80
CA PRO A 70 11.32 16.99 -10.93
C PRO A 70 12.27 16.61 -9.79
N ASP A 71 13.55 16.42 -10.11
CA ASP A 71 14.60 16.22 -9.10
C ASP A 71 14.52 17.36 -8.06
N CYS A 72 14.38 17.00 -6.78
CA CYS A 72 14.51 17.97 -5.70
C CYS A 72 15.96 18.48 -5.67
N ASN A 73 16.21 19.59 -6.35
CA ASN A 73 17.44 20.39 -6.24
C ASN A 73 17.24 21.51 -5.22
#